data_AF-A0AAV3RMI2-F1
#
_entry.id   AF-A0AAV3RMI2-F1
#
_cell.length_a   1.000
_cell.length_b   1.000
_cell.length_c   1.000
_cell.angle_alpha   90.00
_cell.angle_beta   90.00
_cell.angle_gamma   90.00
#
_symmetry.space_group_name_H-M   'P 1'
#
loop_
_entity.id
_entity.type
_entity.pdbx_description
1 polymer ?
#
loop_
_entity_poly.entity_id
_entity_poly.type
_entity_poly.pdbx_seq_one_letter_code
_entity_poly.pdbx_strand_id
1 'polypeptide(L)'
;MNSNALYVLLLRYGLHYQSYRSTCIVKDACHGGYCFHLTAIYGRNNKLERRNLWKSLSDDQIVVHQTPWIVGGDFNVIRSVEEAKFGKLPDWAAIGEFNDCLRNVGFMDFPHEGCKFTWSRNWAEKSILKVLDRVICNREWLQEMRECTTYVCPAVVCIMI
;
A
#
# COMPACT_ATOMS: atom_id res chain seq x y z
N MET A 1 8.10 18.11 19.18
CA MET A 1 7.12 17.08 18.79
C MET A 1 5.78 17.79 18.73
N ASN A 2 5.30 18.11 17.52
CA ASN A 2 4.02 18.80 17.37
C ASN A 2 2.89 17.84 17.76
N SER A 3 2.06 18.26 18.70
CA SER A 3 0.97 17.51 19.33
C SER A 3 -0.24 17.24 18.41
N ASN A 4 -0.11 17.46 17.10
CA ASN A 4 -1.19 17.28 16.13
C ASN A 4 -0.95 16.12 15.15
N ALA A 5 0.17 15.40 15.20
CA ALA A 5 0.39 14.32 14.24
C ALA A 5 -0.57 13.13 14.49
N LEU A 6 -1.35 12.74 13.48
CA LEU A 6 -2.12 11.49 13.48
C LEU A 6 -1.23 10.36 12.98
N TYR A 7 -0.97 9.37 13.85
CA TYR A 7 -0.19 8.18 13.51
C TYR A 7 -1.12 7.04 13.11
N VAL A 8 -1.04 6.63 11.85
CA VAL A 8 -1.72 5.43 11.36
C VAL A 8 -0.69 4.33 11.22
N LEU A 9 -0.78 3.32 12.08
CA LEU A 9 0.07 2.13 12.03
C LEU A 9 -0.67 0.98 11.35
N LEU A 10 -0.12 0.48 10.24
CA LEU A 10 -0.63 -0.68 9.52
C LEU A 10 0.33 -1.85 9.72
N LEU A 11 -0.09 -2.82 10.52
CA LEU A 11 0.69 -4.03 10.84
C LEU A 11 0.20 -5.23 10.02
N ARG A 12 1.14 -6.00 9.48
CA ARG A 12 0.86 -7.26 8.75
C ARG A 12 0.05 -8.29 9.54
N TYR A 13 0.12 -8.26 10.87
CA TYR A 13 -0.45 -9.29 11.76
C TYR A 13 -1.67 -8.85 12.58
N GLY A 14 -2.05 -7.57 12.52
CA GLY A 14 -3.14 -7.00 13.34
C GLY A 14 -4.53 -7.04 12.69
N LEU A 15 -4.62 -7.42 11.40
CA LEU A 15 -5.87 -7.44 10.64
C LEU A 15 -6.63 -8.77 10.85
N HIS A 16 -6.97 -9.09 12.09
CA HIS A 16 -7.93 -10.16 12.39
C HIS A 16 -9.33 -9.56 12.50
N TYR A 17 -10.06 -9.44 11.38
CA TYR A 17 -11.53 -9.42 11.41
C TYR A 17 -12.15 -9.85 10.07
N GLN A 18 -13.39 -10.33 10.16
CA GLN A 18 -14.04 -11.34 9.32
C GLN A 18 -14.32 -10.96 7.85
N SER A 19 -14.34 -12.01 7.02
CA SER A 19 -14.96 -12.13 5.69
C SER A 19 -14.08 -11.93 4.46
N TYR A 20 -13.67 -13.07 3.86
CA TYR A 20 -13.55 -13.42 2.42
C TYR A 20 -13.11 -12.41 1.34
N ARG A 21 -12.55 -11.25 1.69
CA ARG A 21 -11.89 -10.35 0.74
C ARG A 21 -10.40 -10.27 1.06
N SER A 22 -9.56 -10.14 0.05
CA SER A 22 -8.24 -9.54 0.23
C SER A 22 -8.46 -8.25 1.02
N THR A 23 -7.88 -8.14 2.21
CA THR A 23 -8.40 -7.23 3.24
C THR A 23 -8.09 -5.79 2.84
N CYS A 24 -9.13 -5.00 2.57
CA CYS A 24 -9.12 -3.55 2.40
C CYS A 24 -9.95 -3.00 3.57
N ILE A 25 -9.34 -2.27 4.50
CA ILE A 25 -10.08 -1.52 5.53
C ILE A 25 -10.06 -0.07 5.14
N VAL A 26 -11.20 0.44 4.67
CA VAL A 26 -11.41 1.87 4.44
C VAL A 26 -11.87 2.51 5.75
N LYS A 27 -11.22 3.61 6.13
CA LYS A 27 -11.68 4.50 7.19
C LYS A 27 -11.76 5.91 6.64
N ASP A 28 -12.92 6.53 6.84
CA ASP A 28 -13.06 7.97 6.70
C ASP A 28 -12.44 8.62 7.93
N ALA A 29 -11.58 9.59 7.71
CA ALA A 29 -10.91 10.32 8.77
C ALA A 29 -10.91 11.81 8.44
N CYS A 30 -10.91 12.65 9.47
CA CYS A 30 -10.72 14.08 9.29
C CYS A 30 -9.61 14.58 10.22
N HIS A 31 -8.68 15.36 9.67
CA HIS A 31 -7.55 15.95 10.39
C HIS A 31 -7.28 17.36 9.86
N GLY A 32 -7.05 18.33 10.76
CA GLY A 32 -6.71 19.70 10.35
C GLY A 32 -7.76 20.41 9.48
N GLY A 33 -9.03 19.96 9.51
CA GLY A 33 -10.11 20.49 8.66
C GLY A 33 -10.28 19.80 7.31
N TYR A 34 -9.43 18.83 6.97
CA TYR A 34 -9.53 18.01 5.77
C TYR A 34 -10.18 16.68 6.10
N CYS A 35 -11.01 16.15 5.20
CA CYS A 35 -11.54 14.79 5.29
C CYS A 35 -10.98 13.93 4.17
N PHE A 36 -10.62 12.70 4.49
CA PHE A 36 -9.91 11.81 3.61
C PHE A 36 -10.28 10.36 3.84
N HIS A 37 -10.04 9.54 2.82
CA HIS A 37 -10.10 8.10 2.92
C HIS A 37 -8.71 7.54 3.21
N LEU A 38 -8.66 6.61 4.15
CA LEU A 38 -7.49 5.83 4.47
C LEU A 38 -7.83 4.37 4.23
N THR A 39 -7.07 3.71 3.37
CA THR A 39 -7.22 2.27 3.14
C THR A 39 -6.00 1.50 3.62
N ALA A 40 -6.21 0.55 4.52
CA ALA A 40 -5.22 -0.46 4.88
C ALA A 40 -5.40 -1.70 4.01
N ILE A 41 -4.33 -2.21 3.39
CA ILE A 41 -4.43 -3.39 2.55
C ILE A 41 -3.55 -4.57 2.98
N TYR A 42 -4.05 -5.76 2.67
CA TYR A 42 -3.27 -7.00 2.64
C TYR A 42 -3.62 -7.83 1.40
N GLY A 43 -2.74 -7.78 0.39
CA GLY A 43 -2.79 -8.59 -0.82
C GLY A 43 -2.41 -10.03 -0.54
N ARG A 44 -3.14 -10.98 -1.12
CA ARG A 44 -2.82 -12.41 -0.97
C ARG A 44 -1.55 -12.79 -1.74
N ASN A 45 -0.91 -13.90 -1.35
CA ASN A 45 0.22 -14.45 -2.11
C ASN A 45 -0.23 -15.02 -3.47
N ASN A 46 -1.46 -15.53 -3.54
CA ASN A 46 -2.05 -16.07 -4.75
C ASN A 46 -2.42 -14.94 -5.73
N LYS A 47 -1.93 -15.03 -6.96
CA LYS A 47 -2.16 -14.02 -8.02
C LYS A 47 -3.63 -13.84 -8.36
N LEU A 48 -4.40 -14.92 -8.46
CA LEU A 48 -5.82 -14.87 -8.81
C LEU A 48 -6.62 -14.19 -7.70
N GLU A 49 -6.31 -14.50 -6.44
CA GLU A 49 -6.95 -13.85 -5.29
C GLU A 49 -6.60 -12.35 -5.19
N ARG A 50 -5.38 -11.95 -5.57
CA ARG A 50 -5.01 -10.51 -5.63
C ARG A 50 -5.83 -9.73 -6.65
N ARG A 51 -6.29 -10.34 -7.74
CA ARG A 51 -7.14 -9.63 -8.71
C ARG A 51 -8.45 -9.13 -8.08
N ASN A 52 -8.95 -9.83 -7.07
CA ASN A 52 -10.11 -9.35 -6.30
C ASN A 52 -9.79 -8.07 -5.52
N LEU A 53 -8.56 -7.90 -5.05
CA LEU A 53 -8.11 -6.66 -4.41
C LEU A 53 -8.05 -5.51 -5.42
N TRP A 54 -7.48 -5.76 -6.60
CA TRP A 54 -7.42 -4.76 -7.67
C TRP A 54 -8.81 -4.29 -8.10
N LYS A 55 -9.73 -5.24 -8.27
CA LYS A 55 -11.13 -4.95 -8.55
C LYS A 55 -11.76 -4.12 -7.42
N SER A 56 -11.55 -4.50 -6.16
CA SER A 56 -12.07 -3.74 -5.02
C SER A 56 -11.57 -2.30 -5.02
N LEU A 57 -10.27 -2.06 -5.28
CA LEU A 57 -9.74 -0.69 -5.36
C LEU A 57 -10.37 0.11 -6.49
N SER A 58 -10.65 -0.51 -7.64
CA SER A 58 -11.38 0.15 -8.73
C SER A 58 -12.84 0.43 -8.39
N ASP A 59 -13.51 -0.49 -7.70
CA ASP A 59 -14.89 -0.29 -7.25
C ASP A 59 -14.96 0.83 -6.19
N ASP A 60 -14.01 0.86 -5.25
CA ASP A 60 -13.89 1.87 -4.19
C ASP A 60 -13.58 3.26 -4.77
N GLN A 61 -12.79 3.35 -5.85
CA GLN A 61 -12.48 4.61 -6.55
C GLN A 61 -13.71 5.33 -7.07
N ILE A 62 -14.73 4.58 -7.51
CA ILE A 62 -16.00 5.13 -7.99
C ILE A 62 -16.76 5.79 -6.83
N VAL A 63 -16.64 5.24 -5.62
CA VAL A 63 -17.31 5.73 -4.41
C VAL A 63 -16.56 6.92 -3.81
N VAL A 64 -15.24 6.84 -3.71
CA VAL A 64 -14.36 7.86 -3.09
C VAL A 64 -14.31 9.16 -3.91
N HIS A 65 -14.37 9.03 -5.23
CA HIS A 65 -14.47 10.11 -6.24
C HIS A 65 -14.15 11.54 -5.77
N GLN A 66 -13.01 12.08 -6.23
CA GLN A 66 -12.56 13.47 -5.95
C GLN A 66 -12.29 13.81 -4.47
N THR A 67 -12.20 12.82 -3.59
CA THR A 67 -11.79 13.00 -2.19
C THR A 67 -10.33 12.54 -1.99
N PRO A 68 -9.53 13.18 -1.13
CA PRO A 68 -8.19 12.71 -0.78
C PRO A 68 -8.20 11.25 -0.32
N TRP A 69 -7.33 10.43 -0.91
CA TRP A 69 -7.25 9.01 -0.61
C TRP A 69 -5.80 8.53 -0.55
N ILE A 70 -5.44 7.96 0.60
CA ILE A 70 -4.18 7.27 0.82
C ILE A 70 -4.41 5.79 1.12
N VAL A 71 -3.57 4.94 0.54
CA VAL A 71 -3.65 3.48 0.70
C VAL A 71 -2.28 2.97 1.10
N GLY A 72 -2.21 2.22 2.20
CA GLY A 72 -0.96 1.65 2.69
C GLY A 72 -1.10 0.17 3.04
N GLY A 73 -0.02 -0.59 2.90
CA GLY A 73 0.03 -1.97 3.37
C GLY A 73 0.86 -2.89 2.49
N ASP A 74 0.66 -4.19 2.68
CA ASP A 74 1.36 -5.26 1.95
C ASP A 74 0.57 -5.61 0.68
N PHE A 75 1.09 -5.24 -0.48
CA PHE A 75 0.48 -5.55 -1.77
C PHE A 75 0.81 -6.98 -2.24
N ASN A 76 1.81 -7.62 -1.64
CA ASN A 76 2.38 -8.91 -2.06
C ASN A 76 2.75 -8.97 -3.56
N VAL A 77 3.11 -7.82 -4.14
CA VAL A 77 3.56 -7.70 -5.53
C VAL A 77 4.58 -6.55 -5.65
N ILE A 78 5.59 -6.76 -6.49
CA ILE A 78 6.57 -5.73 -6.85
C ILE A 78 6.06 -4.94 -8.06
N ARG A 79 6.49 -3.69 -8.23
CA ARG A 79 6.17 -2.81 -9.37
C ARG A 79 7.17 -2.88 -10.50
N SER A 80 8.41 -3.23 -10.19
CA SER A 80 9.50 -3.31 -11.16
C SER A 80 10.51 -4.38 -10.74
N VAL A 81 11.43 -4.74 -11.63
CA VAL A 81 12.40 -5.80 -11.35
C VAL A 81 13.48 -5.36 -10.35
N GLU A 82 13.74 -4.06 -10.28
CA GLU A 82 14.69 -3.44 -9.35
C GLU A 82 14.23 -3.55 -7.89
N GLU A 83 12.92 -3.75 -7.68
CA GLU A 83 12.31 -4.00 -6.37
C GLU A 83 12.52 -5.45 -5.88
N ALA A 84 13.23 -6.31 -6.63
CA ALA A 84 13.56 -7.67 -6.22
C ALA A 84 15.05 -7.99 -6.38
N LYS A 85 15.64 -8.70 -5.40
CA LYS A 85 17.02 -9.18 -5.47
C LYS A 85 17.17 -10.63 -5.03
N PHE A 86 18.16 -11.30 -5.63
CA PHE A 86 18.64 -12.65 -5.25
C PHE A 86 17.59 -13.77 -5.31
N GLY A 87 16.42 -13.49 -5.89
CA GLY A 87 15.32 -14.43 -6.09
C GLY A 87 15.21 -14.95 -7.52
N LYS A 88 14.14 -15.68 -7.79
CA LYS A 88 13.75 -16.07 -9.15
C LYS A 88 13.42 -14.83 -9.99
N LEU A 89 13.40 -15.00 -11.30
CA LEU A 89 12.89 -13.98 -12.22
C LEU A 89 11.48 -13.53 -11.78
N PRO A 90 11.20 -12.23 -11.85
CA PRO A 90 9.92 -11.68 -11.41
C PRO A 90 8.79 -12.05 -12.37
N ASP A 91 7.58 -12.13 -11.83
CA ASP A 91 6.36 -12.36 -12.60
C ASP A 91 5.93 -11.06 -13.30
N TRP A 92 6.34 -10.90 -14.55
CA TRP A 92 6.03 -9.74 -15.38
C TRP A 92 4.54 -9.49 -15.54
N ALA A 93 3.72 -10.55 -15.60
CA ALA A 93 2.29 -10.41 -15.74
C ALA A 93 1.66 -9.90 -14.44
N ALA A 94 2.13 -10.35 -13.27
CA ALA A 94 1.68 -9.80 -12.00
C ALA A 94 2.10 -8.33 -11.82
N ILE A 95 3.31 -7.96 -12.27
CA ILE A 95 3.78 -6.56 -12.29
C ILE A 95 2.89 -5.70 -13.18
N GLY A 96 2.60 -6.15 -14.40
CA GLY A 96 1.75 -5.45 -15.35
C GLY A 96 0.33 -5.22 -14.81
N GLU A 97 -0.31 -6.29 -14.33
CA GLU A 97 -1.65 -6.22 -13.73
C GLU A 97 -1.71 -5.24 -12.56
N PHE A 98 -0.67 -5.19 -11.72
CA PHE A 98 -0.62 -4.26 -10.61
C PHE A 98 -0.46 -2.81 -11.08
N ASN A 99 0.48 -2.54 -11.99
CA ASN A 99 0.70 -1.21 -12.53
C ASN A 99 -0.51 -0.68 -13.31
N ASP A 100 -1.23 -1.55 -14.03
CA ASP A 100 -2.46 -1.18 -14.73
C ASP A 100 -3.59 -0.87 -13.75
N CYS A 101 -3.74 -1.64 -12.66
CA CYS A 101 -4.68 -1.31 -11.59
C CYS A 101 -4.44 0.10 -11.03
N LEU A 102 -3.18 0.42 -10.68
CA LEU A 102 -2.83 1.74 -10.15
C LEU A 102 -3.11 2.85 -11.15
N ARG A 103 -2.80 2.64 -12.43
CA ARG A 103 -3.10 3.59 -13.51
C ARG A 103 -4.60 3.83 -13.64
N ASN A 104 -5.41 2.77 -13.62
CA ASN A 104 -6.86 2.85 -13.76
C ASN A 104 -7.53 3.54 -12.58
N VAL A 105 -7.01 3.33 -11.37
CA VAL A 105 -7.50 3.96 -10.14
C VAL A 105 -6.97 5.39 -9.96
N GLY A 106 -5.96 5.79 -10.74
CA GLY A 106 -5.33 7.11 -10.64
C GLY A 106 -4.37 7.23 -9.45
N PHE A 107 -3.81 6.12 -9.00
CA PHE A 107 -2.87 6.07 -7.88
C PHE A 107 -1.40 6.17 -8.31
N MET A 108 -0.61 6.80 -7.46
CA MET A 108 0.84 6.90 -7.56
C MET A 108 1.51 6.56 -6.24
N ASP A 109 2.78 6.12 -6.30
CA ASP A 109 3.56 5.87 -5.09
C ASP A 109 3.70 7.19 -4.30
N PHE A 110 3.41 7.12 -3.00
CA PHE A 110 3.66 8.22 -2.08
C PHE A 110 5.09 8.08 -1.53
N PRO A 111 5.87 9.17 -1.46
CA PRO A 111 7.23 9.12 -0.93
C PRO A 111 7.25 8.60 0.52
N HIS A 112 8.17 7.69 0.79
CA HIS A 112 8.37 7.12 2.12
C HIS A 112 9.84 7.12 2.52
N GLU A 113 10.06 7.25 3.82
CA GLU A 113 11.33 6.98 4.47
C GLU A 113 11.39 5.51 4.95
N GLY A 114 12.57 5.06 5.36
CA GLY A 114 12.76 3.74 5.96
C GLY A 114 13.51 2.75 5.05
N CYS A 115 13.05 1.51 5.02
CA CYS A 115 13.77 0.42 4.35
C CYS A 115 13.51 0.36 2.86
N LYS A 116 14.59 0.30 2.06
CA LYS A 116 14.51 0.07 0.62
C LYS A 116 13.84 -1.26 0.24
N PHE A 117 13.99 -2.31 1.06
CA PHE A 117 13.32 -3.60 0.88
C PHE A 117 12.46 -3.89 2.11
N THR A 118 11.21 -4.26 1.89
CA THR A 118 10.20 -4.41 2.95
C THR A 118 9.91 -5.87 3.28
N TRP A 119 10.45 -6.80 2.48
CA TRP A 119 10.34 -8.22 2.73
C TRP A 119 11.66 -8.92 2.46
N SER A 120 12.00 -9.87 3.32
CA SER A 120 13.14 -10.76 3.12
C SER A 120 12.77 -12.21 3.44
N ARG A 121 13.43 -13.13 2.74
CA ARG A 121 13.42 -14.55 3.10
C ARG A 121 14.83 -15.10 3.01
N ASN A 122 15.31 -15.55 4.16
CA ASN A 122 16.60 -16.21 4.26
C ASN A 122 16.45 -17.63 3.70
N TRP A 123 17.35 -18.00 2.80
CA TRP A 123 17.45 -19.34 2.23
C TRP A 123 18.92 -19.71 2.09
N ALA A 124 19.39 -20.61 2.96
CA ALA A 124 20.81 -20.92 3.12
C ALA A 124 21.63 -19.63 3.31
N GLU A 125 22.67 -19.42 2.49
CA GLU A 125 23.56 -18.25 2.54
C GLU A 125 23.02 -17.02 1.77
N LYS A 126 21.81 -17.10 1.19
CA LYS A 126 21.23 -16.01 0.40
C LYS A 126 19.97 -15.47 1.07
N SER A 127 19.80 -14.15 0.99
CA SER A 127 18.57 -13.47 1.38
C SER A 127 17.85 -12.98 0.13
N ILE A 128 16.66 -13.53 -0.16
CA ILE A 128 15.80 -12.96 -1.21
C ILE A 128 15.19 -11.69 -0.64
N LEU A 129 15.28 -10.58 -1.37
CA LEU A 129 14.77 -9.28 -0.94
C LEU A 129 13.69 -8.79 -1.91
N LYS A 130 12.62 -8.19 -1.38
CA LYS A 130 11.52 -7.62 -2.17
C LYS A 130 10.94 -6.34 -1.55
N VAL A 131 10.35 -5.48 -2.38
CA VAL A 131 9.46 -4.38 -1.96
C VAL A 131 8.01 -4.83 -2.14
N LEU A 132 7.36 -5.21 -1.04
CA LEU A 132 5.98 -5.68 -1.05
C LEU A 132 5.03 -4.72 -0.34
N ASP A 133 5.54 -3.96 0.62
CA ASP A 133 4.81 -2.97 1.39
C ASP A 133 5.05 -1.60 0.75
N ARG A 134 4.00 -0.79 0.61
CA ARG A 134 4.11 0.56 0.06
C ARG A 134 2.94 1.43 0.52
N VAL A 135 3.08 2.72 0.27
CA VAL A 135 2.01 3.70 0.38
C VAL A 135 1.78 4.30 -0.99
N ILE A 136 0.52 4.37 -1.42
CA ILE A 136 0.08 4.98 -2.66
C ILE A 136 -1.02 6.00 -2.35
N CYS A 137 -1.21 6.99 -3.21
CA CYS A 137 -2.21 8.02 -3.03
C CYS A 137 -2.78 8.49 -4.37
N ASN A 138 -3.95 9.13 -4.33
CA ASN A 138 -4.50 9.84 -5.49
C ASN A 138 -3.98 11.29 -5.56
N ARG A 139 -4.36 11.99 -6.63
CA ARG A 139 -3.94 13.37 -6.85
C ARG A 139 -4.47 14.32 -5.78
N GLU A 140 -5.70 14.11 -5.34
CA GLU A 140 -6.40 14.92 -4.35
C GLU A 140 -5.65 14.90 -3.02
N TRP A 141 -5.13 13.74 -2.61
CA TRP A 141 -4.25 13.61 -1.45
C TRP A 141 -3.03 14.54 -1.53
N LEU A 142 -2.33 14.55 -2.67
CA LEU A 142 -1.15 15.40 -2.83
C LEU A 142 -1.46 16.90 -2.82
N GLN A 143 -2.69 17.29 -3.17
CA GLN A 143 -3.10 18.69 -3.20
C GLN A 143 -3.45 19.21 -1.82
N GLU A 144 -4.13 18.38 -1.01
CA GLU A 144 -4.68 18.76 0.29
C GLU A 144 -3.74 18.43 1.46
N MET A 145 -2.99 17.32 1.40
CA MET A 145 -2.22 16.77 2.51
C MET A 145 -0.71 17.02 2.37
N ARG A 146 -0.31 18.30 2.40
CA ARG A 146 1.07 18.73 2.07
C ARG A 146 2.12 18.38 3.12
N GLU A 147 1.72 18.18 4.38
CA GLU A 147 2.64 17.89 5.49
C GLU A 147 2.68 16.40 5.87
N CYS A 148 2.05 15.53 5.06
CA CYS A 148 2.05 14.10 5.28
C CYS A 148 3.43 13.49 5.03
N THR A 149 3.89 12.67 5.98
CA THR A 149 5.12 11.87 5.85
C THR A 149 4.78 10.40 6.04
N THR A 150 5.50 9.51 5.36
CA THR A 150 5.30 8.07 5.52
C THR A 150 6.61 7.37 5.78
N TYR A 151 6.53 6.30 6.57
CA TYR A 151 7.65 5.46 6.92
C TYR A 151 7.29 4.01 6.66
N VAL A 152 8.12 3.33 5.87
CA VAL A 152 7.90 1.93 5.49
C VAL A 152 9.11 1.11 5.91
N CYS A 153 8.85 0.09 6.71
CA CYS A 153 9.82 -0.91 7.14
C CYS A 153 9.22 -2.31 7.00
N PRO A 154 10.04 -3.37 7.09
CA PRO A 154 9.51 -4.72 7.06
C PRO A 154 8.40 -4.93 8.08
N ALA A 155 7.24 -5.37 7.58
CA ALA A 155 6.01 -5.61 8.35
C ALA A 155 5.33 -4.38 8.99
N VAL A 156 5.81 -3.16 8.72
CA VAL A 156 5.28 -1.92 9.29
C VAL A 156 5.16 -0.84 8.23
N VAL A 157 3.94 -0.33 8.05
CA VAL A 157 3.69 0.91 7.31
C VAL A 157 3.12 1.93 8.28
N CYS A 158 3.77 3.08 8.40
CA CYS A 158 3.31 4.19 9.21
C CYS A 158 3.03 5.41 8.33
N ILE A 159 1.86 6.01 8.50
CA ILE A 159 1.47 7.26 7.85
C ILE A 159 1.32 8.29 8.98
N MET A 160 2.07 9.40 8.87
CA MET A 160 2.06 10.51 9.80
C MET A 160 1.46 11.71 9.07
N ILE A 161 0.26 12.09 9.51
CA ILE A 161 -0.55 13.17 8.93
C ILE A 161 -0.58 14.34 9.89
#